data_AF-A0A1X7TRP0-F1
#
_entry.id   AF-A0A1X7TRP0-F1
#
_cell.length_a   1.000
_cell.length_b   1.000
_cell.length_c   1.000
_cell.angle_alpha   90.00
_cell.angle_beta   90.00
_cell.angle_gamma   90.00
#
_symmetry.space_group_name_H-M   'P 1'
#
loop_
_entity.id
_entity.type
_entity.pdbx_description
1 polymer ?
#
loop_
_entity_poly.entity_id
_entity_poly.type
_entity_poly.pdbx_seq_one_letter_code
_entity_poly.pdbx_strand_id
1 'polypeptide(L)' 'VTGGEGKLWFGLGNGVLRVYDMEDRCFDSDLKIMDSRRGKTVRVSCLLLVDYNVWVGSLNKTIHILDVETLCRKSI' A
#
# COMPACT_ATOMS: atom_id res chain seq x y z
N VAL A 1 9.34 -1.38 -2.26
CA VAL A 1 8.78 -0.14 -2.82
C VAL A 1 8.29 -0.46 -4.23
N THR A 2 7.20 0.15 -4.69
CA THR A 2 6.74 0.13 -6.09
C THR A 2 6.24 1.53 -6.46
N GLY A 3 6.07 1.86 -7.75
CA GLY A 3 5.72 3.21 -8.17
C GLY A 3 5.13 3.30 -9.57
N GLY A 4 4.36 4.37 -9.80
CA GLY A 4 3.64 4.68 -11.04
C GLY A 4 2.79 5.93 -10.88
N GLU A 5 2.50 6.64 -11.98
CA GLU A 5 1.66 7.85 -12.03
C GLU A 5 1.96 8.88 -10.91
N GLY A 6 3.22 9.25 -10.72
CA GLY A 6 3.57 10.28 -9.74
C GLY A 6 3.60 9.82 -8.28
N LYS A 7 3.28 8.55 -7.98
CA LYS A 7 3.26 8.02 -6.61
C LYS A 7 4.26 6.88 -6.37
N LEU A 8 4.75 6.81 -5.13
CA LEU A 8 5.58 5.72 -4.62
C LEU A 8 4.90 5.06 -3.42
N TRP A 9 4.85 3.74 -3.41
CA TRP A 9 4.30 2.94 -2.31
C TRP A 9 5.40 2.19 -1.56
N PHE A 10 5.41 2.36 -0.24
CA PHE A 10 6.40 1.79 0.68
C PHE A 10 5.74 0.80 1.62
N GLY A 11 6.12 -0.47 1.52
CA GLY A 11 5.73 -1.50 2.46
C GLY A 11 6.66 -1.49 3.66
N LEU A 12 6.13 -1.21 4.85
CA LEU A 12 6.88 -1.16 6.08
C LEU A 12 6.78 -2.50 6.83
N GLY A 13 7.83 -2.84 7.57
CA GLY A 13 7.91 -4.10 8.32
C GLY A 13 6.88 -4.23 9.44
N ASN A 14 6.18 -3.16 9.83
CA ASN A 14 5.08 -3.18 10.79
C ASN A 14 3.69 -3.42 10.15
N GLY A 15 3.64 -3.61 8.82
CA GLY A 15 2.41 -3.84 8.07
C GLY A 15 1.68 -2.59 7.62
N VAL A 16 2.34 -1.43 7.66
CA VAL A 16 1.84 -0.18 7.08
C VAL A 16 2.35 -0.04 5.66
N LEU A 17 1.48 0.35 4.74
CA LEU A 17 1.82 0.85 3.43
C LEU A 17 1.80 2.39 3.49
N ARG A 18 2.89 3.03 3.09
CA ARG A 18 2.98 4.49 2.96
C ARG A 18 2.94 4.92 1.51
N VAL A 19 2.25 6.01 1.23
CA VAL A 19 2.21 6.64 -0.08
C VAL A 19 3.00 7.94 -0.03
N TYR A 20 3.94 8.10 -0.95
CA TYR A 20 4.67 9.34 -1.18
C TYR A 20 4.24 9.92 -2.52
N ASP A 21 3.80 11.17 -2.50
CA ASP A 21 3.50 11.95 -3.68
C ASP A 21 4.79 12.60 -4.21
N MET A 22 5.13 12.33 -5.48
CA MET A 22 6.36 12.84 -6.08
C MET A 22 6.22 14.28 -6.58
N GLU A 23 5.00 14.77 -6.83
CA GLU A 23 4.75 16.15 -7.26
C GLU A 23 4.84 17.08 -6.05
N ASP A 24 4.08 16.80 -5.01
CA ASP A 24 4.03 17.58 -3.77
C ASP A 24 5.20 17.27 -2.81
N ARG A 25 5.94 16.21 -3.10
CA ARG A 25 7.11 15.73 -2.35
C ARG A 25 6.81 15.43 -0.88
N CYS A 26 5.60 14.97 -0.60
CA CYS A 26 5.10 14.72 0.75
C CYS A 26 4.58 13.29 0.91
N PHE A 27 4.44 12.83 2.16
CA PHE A 27 3.72 11.59 2.44
C PHE A 27 2.23 11.90 2.56
N ASP A 28 1.41 11.19 1.79
CA ASP A 28 -0.03 11.41 1.68
C ASP A 28 -0.78 10.67 2.80
N SER A 29 -0.56 9.35 2.92
CA SER A 29 -1.33 8.51 3.86
C SER A 29 -0.64 7.19 4.27
N ASP A 30 -1.02 6.70 5.45
CA ASP A 30 -0.66 5.39 6.01
C ASP A 30 -1.84 4.41 5.91
N LEU A 31 -1.68 3.31 5.17
CA LEU A 31 -2.68 2.24 5.06
C LEU A 31 -2.21 1.00 5.84
N LYS A 32 -3.02 0.52 6.79
CA LYS A 32 -2.73 -0.72 7.52
C LYS A 32 -3.18 -1.94 6.74
N ILE A 33 -2.25 -2.84 6.47
CA ILE A 33 -2.54 -4.14 5.86
C ILE A 33 -2.96 -5.11 6.97
N MET A 34 -4.23 -5.50 6.94
CA MET A 34 -4.87 -6.27 8.03
C MET A 34 -5.18 -7.70 7.58
N ASP A 35 -4.92 -8.65 8.47
CA ASP A 35 -5.48 -10.00 8.39
C ASP A 35 -6.94 -9.95 8.86
N SER A 36 -7.91 -10.10 7.95
CA SER A 36 -9.33 -10.05 8.28
C SER A 36 -9.78 -11.17 9.22
N ARG A 37 -9.06 -12.29 9.27
CA ARG A 37 -9.38 -13.42 10.16
C ARG A 37 -8.88 -13.19 11.58
N ARG A 38 -7.76 -12.47 11.71
CA ARG A 38 -7.08 -12.25 13.01
C ARG A 38 -7.27 -10.86 13.59
N GLY A 39 -7.76 -9.90 12.80
CA GLY A 39 -7.92 -8.51 13.20
C GLY A 39 -6.60 -7.81 13.53
N LYS A 40 -5.48 -8.23 12.92
CA LYS A 40 -4.14 -7.71 13.22
C LYS A 40 -3.42 -7.24 11.95
N THR A 41 -2.49 -6.30 12.11
CA THR A 41 -1.61 -5.90 11.01
C THR A 41 -0.67 -7.03 10.62
N VAL A 42 -0.32 -7.08 9.34
CA VAL A 42 0.56 -8.11 8.78
C VAL A 42 1.74 -7.46 8.11
N ARG A 43 2.93 -8.00 8.34
CA ARG A 43 4.15 -7.53 7.68
C ARG A 43 4.03 -7.66 6.16
N VAL A 44 4.30 -6.56 5.47
CA VAL A 44 4.45 -6.53 4.01
C VAL A 44 5.81 -7.13 3.64
N SER A 45 5.83 -8.08 2.70
CA SER A 45 7.05 -8.72 2.21
C SER A 45 7.43 -8.23 0.82
N CYS A 46 6.45 -7.94 -0.04
CA CYS A 46 6.68 -7.43 -1.39
C CYS A 46 5.54 -6.54 -1.87
N LEU A 47 5.85 -5.73 -2.88
CA LEU A 47 4.91 -4.87 -3.58
C LEU A 47 5.12 -5.01 -5.08
N LEU A 48 4.04 -4.95 -5.83
CA LEU A 48 4.04 -4.90 -7.28
C LEU A 48 2.93 -3.96 -7.75
N LEU A 49 3.23 -3.04 -8.66
CA LEU A 49 2.20 -2.28 -9.37
C LEU A 49 1.80 -3.07 -10.61
N VAL A 50 0.51 -3.32 -10.77
CA VAL A 50 -0.09 -3.98 -11.93
C VAL A 50 -1.27 -3.14 -12.38
N ASP A 51 -1.14 -2.51 -13.56
CA ASP A 51 -2.10 -1.53 -14.07
C ASP A 51 -2.40 -0.45 -12.98
N TYR A 52 -3.66 -0.32 -12.59
CA TYR A 52 -4.13 0.64 -11.57
C TYR A 52 -4.20 0.04 -10.15
N ASN A 53 -3.52 -1.09 -9.91
CA ASN A 53 -3.56 -1.79 -8.63
C ASN A 53 -2.18 -2.00 -8.02
N VAL A 54 -2.08 -1.77 -6.72
CA VAL A 54 -0.92 -2.17 -5.92
C VAL A 54 -1.20 -3.53 -5.27
N TRP A 55 -0.43 -4.53 -5.68
CA TRP A 55 -0.45 -5.86 -5.11
C TRP A 55 0.53 -5.92 -3.95
N VAL A 56 0.04 -6.38 -2.80
CA VAL A 56 0.80 -6.44 -1.55
C VAL A 56 0.90 -7.89 -1.10
N GLY A 57 2.09 -8.45 -1.22
CA GLY A 57 2.39 -9.75 -0.63
C GLY A 57 2.71 -9.59 0.85
N SER A 58 2.18 -10.52 1.66
CA SER A 58 2.33 -10.50 3.11
C SER A 58 2.95 -11.79 3.64
N LEU A 59 3.54 -11.73 4.84
CA LEU A 59 4.13 -12.92 5.47
C LEU A 59 3.10 -13.92 6.02
N ASN A 60 1.81 -13.57 6.12
CA ASN A 60 0.76 -14.51 6.54
C ASN A 60 0.14 -15.27 5.34
N LYS A 61 0.82 -15.28 4.18
CA LYS A 61 0.42 -16.01 2.97
C LYS A 61 -0.82 -15.41 2.27
N THR A 62 -1.10 -14.12 2.46
CA THR A 62 -2.16 -13.42 1.72
C THR A 62 -1.57 -12.47 0.67
N ILE A 63 -2.37 -12.18 -0.35
CA ILE A 63 -2.12 -11.10 -1.30
C ILE A 63 -3.27 -10.11 -1.16
N HIS A 64 -2.96 -8.85 -0.94
CA HIS A 64 -3.94 -7.77 -0.98
C HIS A 64 -3.82 -7.04 -2.31
N ILE A 65 -4.96 -6.74 -2.94
CA ILE A 65 -5.02 -5.96 -4.16
C ILE A 65 -5.70 -4.65 -3.81
N LEU A 66 -5.02 -3.54 -4.08
CA LEU A 66 -5.46 -2.22 -3.70
C LEU A 66 -5.62 -1.36 -4.94
N ASP A 67 -6.84 -0.88 -5.17
CA ASP A 67 -7.13 0.06 -6.25
C ASP A 67 -6.56 1.45 -5.92
N VAL A 68 -5.73 1.97 -6.83
CA VAL A 68 -5.00 3.23 -6.63
C VAL A 68 -5.96 4.43 -6.62
N GLU A 69 -6.97 4.46 -7.49
CA GLU A 69 -7.92 5.57 -7.56
C GLU A 69 -8.68 5.73 -6.23
N THR A 70 -9.16 4.61 -5.69
CA THR A 70 -9.94 4.60 -4.45
C THR A 70 -9.10 5.00 -3.25
N LEU A 71 -7.79 4.69 -3.27
CA LEU A 71 -6.85 5.12 -2.23
C LEU A 71 -6.52 6.60 -2.33
N CYS A 72 -6.37 7.15 -3.54
CA CYS A 72 -5.99 8.55 -3.73
C CYS A 72 -7.16 9.53 -3.56
N ARG A 73 -8.42 9.07 -3.70
CA ARG A 73 -9.61 9.94 -3.53
C ARG A 73 -10.04 10.17 -2.08
N LYS A 74 -9.44 9.50 -1.10
CA LYS A 74 -9.85 9.61 0.32
C LYS A 74 -9.19 10.77 1.10
N SER A 75 -8.41 11.63 0.46
CA SER A 75 -7.76 12.80 1.08
C SER A 75 -8.61 14.10 1.03
N ILE A 76 -9.95 14.02 1.07
CA ILE A 76 -10.86 15.19 1.16
C ILE A 76 -11.52 15.22 2.54
#